data_AF-A0A7W8RZ56-F1
#
_entry.id   AF-A0A7W8RZ56-F1
#
_cell.length_a   1.000
_cell.length_b   1.000
_cell.length_c   1.000
_cell.angle_alpha   90.00
_cell.angle_beta   90.00
_cell.angle_gamma   90.00
#
_symmetry.space_group_name_H-M   'P 1'
#
loop_
_entity.id
_entity.type
_entity.pdbx_description
1 polymer ?
#
loop_
_entity_poly.entity_id
_entity_poly.type
_entity_poly.pdbx_seq_one_letter_code
_entity_poly.pdbx_strand_id
1 'polypeptide(L)'
;MNVKGVLGATAILIAGASLSCVSQAATYAYVSNADSRDISVFSLDKSNGSLAPVETVSVGATVMPMAFSPDHLRLYAGLRSKPYRVVSFAVNPLDGRLIELGRAPLADSMAYISTDANGRYLFSASYRQGRELG
;
A
#
# COMPACT_ATOMS: atom_id res chain seq x y z
N MET A 1 69.81 30.81 -26.83
CA MET A 1 68.83 29.72 -26.70
C MET A 1 67.69 30.26 -25.83
N ASN A 2 66.57 30.67 -26.43
CA ASN A 2 65.25 30.01 -26.36
C ASN A 2 64.71 29.92 -24.91
N VAL A 3 63.50 30.37 -24.52
CA VAL A 3 62.17 30.22 -25.16
C VAL A 3 61.19 31.30 -24.62
N LYS A 4 60.21 31.72 -25.44
CA LYS A 4 58.96 32.43 -25.04
C LYS A 4 57.95 31.46 -24.42
N GLY A 5 57.10 31.90 -23.49
CA GLY A 5 55.86 31.20 -23.10
C GLY A 5 55.09 32.04 -22.06
N VAL A 6 54.03 32.79 -22.36
CA VAL A 6 52.70 32.50 -22.93
C VAL A 6 51.70 31.95 -21.90
N LEU A 7 50.47 32.48 -21.98
CA LEU A 7 49.17 32.02 -21.45
C LEU A 7 48.91 32.35 -19.97
N GLY A 8 47.85 33.08 -19.59
CA GLY A 8 46.54 33.24 -20.20
C GLY A 8 45.51 32.87 -19.13
N ALA A 9 44.91 33.86 -18.48
CA ALA A 9 43.96 33.64 -17.41
C ALA A 9 42.61 33.13 -17.97
N THR A 10 42.22 31.92 -17.57
CA THR A 10 40.85 31.42 -17.75
C THR A 10 40.29 31.05 -16.39
N ALA A 11 39.39 31.89 -15.88
CA ALA A 11 38.55 31.55 -14.74
C ALA A 11 37.39 30.67 -15.24
N ILE A 12 37.31 29.43 -14.75
CA ILE A 12 36.19 28.54 -15.01
C ILE A 12 35.11 28.84 -13.96
N LEU A 13 33.99 29.42 -14.40
CA LEU A 13 32.78 29.55 -13.58
C LEU A 13 32.04 28.22 -13.61
N ILE A 14 32.13 27.44 -12.52
CA ILE A 14 31.28 26.27 -12.30
C ILE A 14 29.98 26.76 -11.67
N ALA A 15 28.95 26.98 -12.49
CA ALA A 15 27.60 27.22 -12.01
C ALA A 15 27.02 25.91 -11.46
N GLY A 16 27.14 25.70 -10.15
CA GLY A 16 26.51 24.59 -9.44
C GLY A 16 25.01 24.81 -9.26
N ALA A 17 24.22 24.55 -10.31
CA ALA A 17 22.77 24.45 -10.17
C ALA A 17 22.43 23.04 -9.67
N SER A 18 22.31 22.87 -8.36
CA SER A 18 21.76 21.66 -7.76
C SER A 18 20.27 21.58 -8.10
N LEU A 19 19.91 20.76 -9.08
CA LEU A 19 18.54 20.36 -9.34
C LEU A 19 18.09 19.43 -8.19
N SER A 20 17.44 20.01 -7.19
CA SER A 20 16.75 19.24 -6.16
C SER A 20 15.54 18.58 -6.83
N CYS A 21 15.61 17.27 -7.09
CA CYS A 21 14.40 16.54 -7.48
C CYS A 21 13.49 16.48 -6.25
N VAL A 22 12.31 17.07 -6.35
CA VAL A 22 11.24 16.79 -5.39
C VAL A 22 10.79 15.37 -5.73
N SER A 23 11.28 14.39 -4.97
CA SER A 23 10.76 13.02 -5.01
C SER A 23 9.32 13.05 -4.50
N GLN A 24 8.35 13.16 -5.41
CA GLN A 24 6.94 13.04 -5.06
C GLN A 24 6.66 11.57 -4.73
N ALA A 25 6.39 11.27 -3.46
CA ALA A 25 5.96 9.93 -3.08
C ALA A 25 4.62 9.63 -3.76
N ALA A 26 4.59 8.55 -4.57
CA ALA A 26 3.38 8.01 -5.16
C ALA A 26 2.37 7.66 -4.06
N THR A 27 1.08 7.67 -4.40
CA THR A 27 0.03 7.31 -3.45
C THR A 27 -0.97 6.43 -4.14
N TYR A 28 -1.44 5.43 -3.41
CA TYR A 28 -2.29 4.38 -3.91
C TYR A 28 -3.53 4.24 -3.04
N ALA A 29 -4.66 3.94 -3.68
CA ALA A 29 -5.92 3.66 -3.02
C ALA A 29 -6.28 2.18 -3.23
N TYR A 30 -6.84 1.56 -2.20
CA TYR A 30 -7.20 0.14 -2.18
C TYR A 30 -8.66 0.02 -1.80
N VAL A 31 -9.45 -0.59 -2.66
CA VAL A 31 -10.90 -0.70 -2.52
C VAL A 31 -11.27 -2.17 -2.43
N SER A 32 -11.84 -2.59 -1.31
CA SER A 32 -12.40 -3.92 -1.14
C SER A 32 -13.79 -3.99 -1.75
N ASN A 33 -13.98 -4.83 -2.77
CA ASN A 33 -15.26 -4.99 -3.44
C ASN A 33 -15.93 -6.29 -2.96
N ALA A 34 -16.96 -6.12 -2.14
CA ALA A 34 -17.66 -7.22 -1.47
C ALA A 34 -18.28 -8.24 -2.44
N ASP A 35 -18.93 -7.74 -3.49
CA ASP A 35 -19.77 -8.54 -4.39
C ASP A 35 -18.93 -9.24 -5.46
N SER A 36 -17.97 -8.52 -6.07
CA SER A 36 -17.02 -9.09 -7.04
C SER A 36 -15.93 -9.94 -6.38
N ARG A 37 -15.77 -9.84 -5.06
CA ARG A 37 -14.81 -10.63 -4.26
C ARG A 37 -13.35 -10.38 -4.68
N ASP A 38 -13.04 -9.12 -4.91
CA ASP A 38 -11.72 -8.65 -5.29
C ASP A 38 -11.35 -7.36 -4.58
N ILE A 39 -10.07 -7.00 -4.67
CA ILE A 39 -9.52 -5.73 -4.21
C ILE A 39 -9.04 -4.98 -5.45
N SER A 40 -9.55 -3.77 -5.68
CA SER A 40 -9.05 -2.87 -6.72
C SER A 40 -7.96 -1.97 -6.15
N VAL A 41 -6.87 -1.81 -6.89
CA VAL A 41 -5.76 -0.91 -6.57
C VAL A 41 -5.70 0.19 -7.61
N PHE A 42 -5.57 1.42 -7.14
CA PHE A 42 -5.47 2.61 -7.99
C PHE A 42 -4.27 3.45 -7.60
N SER A 43 -3.62 4.09 -8.56
CA SER A 43 -2.72 5.22 -8.31
C SER A 43 -3.54 6.50 -8.20
N LEU A 44 -3.21 7.35 -7.23
CA LEU A 44 -3.85 8.64 -7.00
C LEU A 44 -2.97 9.78 -7.50
N ASP A 45 -3.49 10.56 -8.45
CA ASP A 45 -2.93 11.86 -8.80
C ASP A 45 -3.29 12.87 -7.71
N LYS A 46 -2.30 13.29 -6.91
CA LYS A 46 -2.51 14.24 -5.80
C LYS A 46 -2.88 15.65 -6.27
N SER A 47 -2.59 16.00 -7.52
CA SER A 47 -2.84 17.36 -8.02
C SER A 47 -4.32 17.61 -8.32
N ASN A 48 -5.04 16.57 -8.73
CA ASN A 48 -6.44 16.67 -9.16
C ASN A 48 -7.37 15.61 -8.55
N GLY A 49 -6.84 14.68 -7.75
CA GLY A 49 -7.60 13.62 -7.08
C GLY A 49 -8.01 12.45 -7.98
N SER A 50 -7.54 12.39 -9.23
CA SER A 50 -7.93 11.34 -10.17
C SER A 50 -7.30 10.00 -9.80
N LEU A 51 -8.06 8.93 -10.01
CA LEU A 51 -7.61 7.55 -9.83
C LEU A 51 -7.35 6.91 -11.19
N ALA A 52 -6.19 6.26 -11.33
CA ALA A 52 -5.89 5.39 -12.47
C ALA A 52 -5.74 3.95 -11.97
N PRO A 53 -6.33 2.95 -12.65
CA PRO A 53 -6.26 1.56 -12.23
C PRO A 53 -4.82 1.03 -12.31
N VAL A 54 -4.41 0.28 -11.30
CA VAL A 54 -3.11 -0.40 -11.23
C VAL A 54 -3.30 -1.91 -11.37
N GLU A 55 -4.19 -2.49 -10.56
CA GLU A 55 -4.49 -3.91 -10.57
C GLU A 55 -5.83 -4.22 -9.91
N THR A 56 -6.33 -5.43 -10.16
CA THR A 56 -7.46 -6.03 -9.46
C THR A 56 -7.05 -7.41 -8.98
N VAL A 57 -7.19 -7.67 -7.68
CA VAL A 57 -6.76 -8.91 -7.02
C VAL A 57 -7.98 -9.68 -6.53
N SER A 58 -8.29 -10.80 -7.18
CA SER A 58 -9.36 -11.69 -6.70
C SER A 58 -8.95 -12.39 -5.41
N VAL A 59 -9.85 -12.38 -4.41
CA VAL A 59 -9.63 -13.04 -3.12
C VAL A 59 -10.60 -14.19 -2.85
N GLY A 60 -11.60 -14.36 -3.73
CA GLY A 60 -12.49 -15.51 -3.78
C GLY A 60 -13.60 -15.53 -2.71
N ALA A 61 -13.71 -14.49 -1.89
CA ALA A 61 -14.72 -14.35 -0.85
C ALA A 61 -15.13 -12.89 -0.67
N THR A 62 -16.25 -12.64 0.02
CA THR A 62 -16.68 -11.29 0.37
C THR A 62 -15.60 -10.61 1.21
N VAL A 63 -14.96 -9.58 0.65
CA VAL A 63 -13.81 -8.91 1.26
C VAL A 63 -14.20 -7.58 1.88
N MET A 64 -13.97 -7.47 3.18
CA MET A 64 -14.06 -6.30 4.05
C MET A 64 -14.05 -6.83 5.50
N PRO A 65 -13.59 -6.08 6.50
CA PRO A 65 -12.84 -4.81 6.43
C PRO A 65 -11.39 -5.00 5.98
N MET A 66 -10.66 -3.89 5.76
CA MET A 66 -9.21 -3.89 5.50
C MET A 66 -8.46 -2.96 6.46
N ALA A 67 -7.18 -3.26 6.74
CA ALA A 67 -6.28 -2.40 7.51
C ALA A 67 -4.83 -2.55 7.05
N PHE A 68 -4.08 -1.44 7.03
CA PHE A 68 -2.64 -1.45 6.80
C PHE A 68 -1.86 -1.70 8.10
N SER A 69 -0.67 -2.29 7.98
CA SER A 69 0.36 -2.15 9.00
C SER A 69 0.83 -0.68 9.11
N PRO A 70 1.38 -0.25 10.26
CA PRO A 70 1.82 1.15 10.45
C PRO A 70 2.88 1.64 9.45
N ASP A 71 3.71 0.73 8.93
CA ASP A 71 4.71 1.02 7.89
C ASP A 71 4.14 1.01 6.46
N HIS A 72 2.84 0.70 6.29
CA HIS A 72 2.12 0.56 5.03
C HIS A 72 2.68 -0.51 4.09
N LEU A 73 3.56 -1.40 4.57
CA LEU A 73 4.14 -2.47 3.75
C LEU A 73 3.28 -3.74 3.75
N ARG A 74 2.24 -3.80 4.58
CA ARG A 74 1.28 -4.91 4.62
C ARG A 74 -0.15 -4.42 4.63
N LEU A 75 -1.01 -5.11 3.89
CA LEU A 75 -2.46 -4.95 3.90
C LEU A 75 -3.11 -6.23 4.42
N TYR A 76 -3.93 -6.11 5.45
CA TYR A 76 -4.77 -7.19 5.97
C TYR A 76 -6.19 -6.99 5.47
N ALA A 77 -6.81 -8.04 4.95
CA ALA A 77 -8.20 -8.01 4.48
C ALA A 77 -9.01 -9.16 5.08
N GLY A 78 -10.12 -8.81 5.74
CA GLY A 78 -11.07 -9.77 6.27
C GLY A 78 -11.94 -10.37 5.17
N LEU A 79 -12.11 -11.69 5.20
CA LEU A 79 -12.99 -12.46 4.32
C LEU A 79 -14.22 -12.90 5.13
N ARG A 80 -15.37 -12.33 4.79
CA ARG A 80 -16.64 -12.44 5.52
C ARG A 80 -17.59 -13.52 4.97
N SER A 81 -17.10 -14.40 4.11
CA SER A 81 -17.78 -15.64 3.71
C SER A 81 -17.16 -16.83 4.46
N LYS A 82 -17.95 -17.86 4.77
CA LYS A 82 -17.39 -19.09 5.36
C LYS A 82 -16.53 -19.84 4.32
N PRO A 83 -15.37 -20.40 4.71
CA PRO A 83 -14.78 -20.30 6.04
C PRO A 83 -14.14 -18.90 6.26
N TYR A 84 -14.40 -18.27 7.40
CA TYR A 84 -13.91 -16.91 7.67
C TYR A 84 -12.40 -16.88 7.81
N ARG A 85 -11.76 -15.91 7.15
CA ARG A 85 -10.30 -15.78 7.09
C ARG A 85 -9.89 -14.32 7.10
N VAL A 86 -8.67 -14.05 7.52
CA VAL A 86 -7.93 -12.86 7.11
C VAL A 86 -6.91 -13.28 6.07
N VAL A 87 -6.77 -12.50 5.00
CA VAL A 87 -5.67 -12.60 4.04
C VAL A 87 -4.71 -11.44 4.30
N SER A 88 -3.41 -11.70 4.17
CA SER A 88 -2.35 -10.71 4.28
C SER A 88 -1.64 -10.55 2.96
N PHE A 89 -1.36 -9.31 2.57
CA PHE A 89 -0.61 -8.96 1.38
C PHE A 89 0.62 -8.15 1.76
N ALA A 90 1.72 -8.35 1.04
CA ALA A 90 2.79 -7.38 0.95
C ALA A 90 2.39 -6.31 -0.06
N VAL A 91 2.72 -5.07 0.24
CA VAL A 91 2.44 -3.90 -0.59
C VAL A 91 3.76 -3.44 -1.18
N ASN A 92 3.85 -3.39 -2.51
CA ASN A 92 5.00 -2.80 -3.16
C ASN A 92 4.88 -1.26 -3.15
N PRO A 93 5.76 -0.53 -2.46
CA PRO A 93 5.65 0.93 -2.35
C PRO A 93 5.96 1.67 -3.67
N LEU A 94 6.56 1.00 -4.65
CA LEU A 94 6.94 1.61 -5.93
C LEU A 94 5.81 1.64 -6.95
N ASP A 95 4.90 0.67 -6.89
CA ASP A 95 3.81 0.52 -7.86
C ASP A 95 2.44 0.24 -7.24
N GLY A 96 2.35 0.12 -5.91
CA GLY A 96 1.11 -0.13 -5.17
C GLY A 96 0.60 -1.58 -5.25
N ARG A 97 1.31 -2.47 -5.94
CA ARG A 97 0.82 -3.83 -6.19
C ARG A 97 0.88 -4.70 -4.96
N LEU A 98 -0.05 -5.65 -4.89
CA LEU A 98 -0.23 -6.59 -3.78
C LEU A 98 0.32 -7.96 -4.14
N ILE A 99 1.02 -8.55 -3.18
CA ILE A 99 1.47 -9.95 -3.25
C ILE A 99 0.89 -10.67 -2.04
N GLU A 100 0.07 -11.71 -2.27
CA GLU A 100 -0.49 -12.50 -1.17
C GLU A 100 0.63 -13.19 -0.38
N LEU A 101 0.66 -12.96 0.92
CA LEU A 101 1.61 -13.59 1.85
C LEU A 101 1.03 -14.84 2.51
N GLY A 102 -0.28 -14.85 2.74
CA GLY A 102 -0.97 -15.99 3.34
C GLY A 102 -2.30 -15.64 3.98
N ARG A 103 -2.95 -16.69 4.52
CA ARG A 103 -4.30 -16.63 5.09
C ARG A 103 -4.34 -17.28 6.47
N ALA A 104 -5.12 -16.71 7.39
CA ALA A 104 -5.31 -17.24 8.74
C ALA A 104 -6.81 -17.34 9.10
N PRO A 105 -7.23 -18.30 9.94
CA PRO A 105 -8.62 -18.45 10.37
C PRO A 105 -9.09 -17.26 11.22
N LEU A 106 -10.35 -16.86 11.02
CA LEU A 106 -11.09 -15.97 11.92
C LEU A 106 -12.24 -16.76 12.55
N ALA A 107 -12.59 -16.39 13.77
CA ALA A 107 -13.65 -17.06 14.52
C ALA A 107 -15.06 -16.77 13.97
N ASP A 108 -15.26 -15.63 13.31
CA ASP A 108 -16.57 -15.15 12.83
C ASP A 108 -16.41 -14.14 11.66
N SER A 109 -17.52 -13.59 11.17
CA SER A 109 -17.56 -12.48 10.22
C SER A 109 -17.16 -11.17 10.90
N MET A 110 -15.89 -10.79 10.77
CA MET A 110 -15.36 -9.57 11.36
C MET A 110 -15.96 -8.33 10.67
N ALA A 111 -16.42 -7.37 11.47
CA ALA A 111 -16.92 -6.08 11.01
C ALA A 111 -15.83 -5.00 11.00
N TYR A 112 -14.79 -5.15 11.83
CA TYR A 112 -13.67 -4.23 11.91
C TYR A 112 -12.36 -4.98 12.21
N ILE A 113 -11.25 -4.50 11.64
CA ILE A 113 -9.89 -4.96 11.97
C ILE A 113 -8.96 -3.75 12.10
N SER A 114 -7.92 -3.87 12.94
CA SER A 114 -6.88 -2.85 13.08
C SER A 114 -5.60 -3.48 13.64
N THR A 115 -4.44 -2.92 13.34
CA THR A 115 -3.18 -3.34 13.94
C THR A 115 -2.89 -2.57 15.23
N ASP A 116 -2.03 -3.11 16.09
CA ASP A 116 -1.38 -2.28 17.11
C ASP A 116 -0.42 -1.27 16.47
N ALA A 117 0.07 -0.31 17.27
CA ALA A 117 0.95 0.77 16.81
C ALA A 117 2.28 0.27 16.22
N ASN A 118 2.74 -0.93 16.56
CA ASN A 118 3.96 -1.52 16.02
C ASN A 118 3.69 -2.57 14.93
N GLY A 119 2.43 -2.86 14.58
CA GLY A 119 2.07 -3.84 13.56
C GLY A 119 2.36 -5.30 13.93
N ARG A 120 2.58 -5.60 15.22
CA ARG A 120 2.84 -6.95 15.74
C ARG A 120 1.55 -7.76 15.91
N TYR A 121 0.45 -7.12 16.24
CA TYR A 121 -0.85 -7.74 16.50
C TYR A 121 -1.92 -7.16 15.57
N LEU A 122 -2.82 -8.03 15.13
CA LEU A 122 -4.05 -7.66 14.44
C LEU A 122 -5.24 -7.93 15.38
N PHE A 123 -6.01 -6.89 15.67
CA PHE A 123 -7.26 -6.97 16.41
C PHE A 123 -8.42 -7.04 15.43
N SER A 124 -9.47 -7.76 15.84
CA SER A 124 -10.68 -7.90 15.05
C SER A 124 -11.92 -7.90 15.94
N ALA A 125 -12.98 -7.25 15.48
CA ALA A 125 -14.27 -7.24 16.16
C ALA A 125 -15.36 -7.75 15.23
N SER A 126 -16.21 -8.64 15.73
CA SER A 126 -17.46 -9.04 15.07
C SER A 126 -18.65 -8.59 15.90
N TYR A 127 -19.78 -8.36 15.23
CA TYR A 127 -21.05 -8.29 15.93
C TYR A 127 -21.39 -9.69 16.41
N ARG A 128 -21.87 -9.81 17.66
CA ARG A 128 -22.46 -11.06 18.15
C ARG A 128 -23.64 -11.41 17.24
N GLN A 129 -23.48 -12.39 16.35
CA GLN A 129 -24.65 -13.08 15.82
C GLN A 129 -25.23 -13.87 16.99
N GLY A 130 -26.48 -13.56 17.36
CA GLY A 130 -27.15 -14.22 18.47
C GLY A 130 -27.04 -15.74 18.30
N ARG A 131 -26.47 -16.42 19.30
CA ARG A 131 -26.71 -17.85 19.44
C ARG A 131 -28.17 -18.00 19.84
N GLU A 132 -29.00 -18.51 18.93
CA GLU A 132 -30.15 -19.30 19.36
C GLU A 132 -29.56 -20.51 20.08
N LEU A 133 -29.61 -20.49 21.40
CA LEU A 133 -29.44 -21.68 22.21
C LEU A 133 -30.73 -22.48 21.99
N GLY A 134 -30.62 -23.59 21.27
CA GLY A 134 -31.64 -24.65 21.29
C GLY A 134 -31.66 -25.39 22.61
#